data_AF-A0A0E2H4R7-F1
#
_entry.id   AF-A0A0E2H4R7-F1
#
_cell.length_a   1.000
_cell.length_b   1.000
_cell.length_c   1.000
_cell.angle_alpha   90.00
_cell.angle_beta   90.00
_cell.angle_gamma   90.00
#
_symmetry.space_group_name_H-M   'P 1'
#
loop_
_entity.id
_entity.type
_entity.pdbx_description
1 polymer ?
#
loop_
_entity_poly.entity_id
_entity_poly.type
_entity_poly.pdbx_seq_one_letter_code
_entity_poly.pdbx_strand_id
1 'polypeptide(L)'
;MQKKQLSVLVLIILCFLLGCNRETPKDESQQNYEDESNISKTNGEELVNINSELLGSTPFDIQIDKTALQTRKETETEVTIKTNLTDWGYTVSSEKGKISDINKNSFIYIAPKDERDDTIKIQLSDYENGISYEYTIPLIFAGNNEHSLDKFKENLSRLPNS
;
A
#
# COMPACT_ATOMS: atom_id res chain seq x y z
N MET A 1 -24.50 18.62 -48.47
CA MET A 1 -24.76 17.48 -47.56
C MET A 1 -24.09 17.74 -46.21
N GLN A 2 -24.60 18.69 -45.42
CA GLN A 2 -23.98 19.12 -44.14
C GLN A 2 -25.00 19.43 -43.03
N LYS A 3 -26.32 19.28 -43.28
CA LYS A 3 -27.38 19.61 -42.30
C LYS A 3 -27.81 18.43 -41.42
N LYS A 4 -27.35 17.19 -41.68
CA LYS A 4 -27.74 15.99 -40.91
C LYS A 4 -26.84 15.71 -39.70
N GLN A 5 -25.56 16.10 -39.73
CA GLN A 5 -24.61 15.82 -38.63
C GLN A 5 -24.77 16.77 -37.43
N LEU A 6 -25.23 18.01 -37.67
CA LEU A 6 -25.45 18.98 -36.58
C LEU A 6 -26.68 18.62 -35.73
N SER A 7 -27.68 17.96 -36.33
CA SER A 7 -28.90 17.54 -35.63
C SER A 7 -28.67 16.39 -34.64
N VAL A 8 -27.71 15.50 -34.92
CA VAL A 8 -27.40 14.36 -34.05
C VAL A 8 -26.58 14.81 -32.83
N LEU A 9 -25.66 15.76 -33.02
CA LEU A 9 -24.83 16.30 -31.94
C LEU A 9 -25.67 17.09 -30.92
N VAL A 10 -26.70 17.83 -31.38
CA VAL A 10 -27.63 18.55 -30.49
C VAL A 10 -28.53 17.61 -29.70
N LEU A 11 -28.92 16.46 -30.28
CA LEU A 11 -29.74 15.44 -29.61
C LEU A 11 -28.99 14.74 -28.47
N ILE A 12 -27.70 14.45 -28.65
CA ILE A 12 -26.86 13.80 -27.62
C ILE A 12 -26.64 14.74 -26.42
N ILE A 13 -26.41 16.03 -26.66
CA ILE A 13 -26.21 17.03 -25.59
C ILE A 13 -27.51 17.25 -24.78
N LEU A 14 -28.67 17.16 -25.42
CA LEU A 14 -29.97 17.31 -24.74
C LEU A 14 -30.31 16.12 -23.81
N CYS A 15 -29.83 14.91 -24.13
CA CYS A 15 -29.99 13.74 -23.27
C CYS A 15 -29.22 13.85 -21.94
N PHE A 16 -28.08 14.57 -21.92
CA PHE A 16 -27.31 14.80 -20.70
C PHE A 16 -27.95 15.85 -19.75
N LEU A 17 -28.86 16.70 -20.24
CA LEU A 17 -29.48 17.76 -19.44
C LEU A 17 -30.82 17.35 -18.80
N LEU A 18 -31.48 16.29 -19.28
CA LEU A 18 -32.77 15.81 -18.74
C LEU A 18 -32.62 14.61 -17.77
N GLY A 19 -31.39 14.16 -17.52
CA GLY A 19 -31.07 13.01 -16.68
C GLY A 19 -30.91 13.33 -15.19
N CYS A 20 -31.88 14.01 -14.56
CA CYS A 20 -32.03 14.04 -13.11
C CYS A 20 -33.52 14.07 -12.75
N ASN A 21 -34.05 12.94 -12.28
CA ASN A 21 -34.99 12.83 -11.16
C ASN A 21 -35.49 11.38 -11.08
N ARG A 22 -34.93 10.61 -10.15
CA ARG A 22 -35.59 9.41 -9.61
C ARG A 22 -35.58 9.51 -8.10
N GLU A 23 -36.69 10.04 -7.59
CA GLU A 23 -37.10 9.86 -6.21
C GLU A 23 -37.61 8.42 -6.00
N THR A 24 -37.34 7.92 -4.81
CA THR A 24 -37.55 6.58 -4.23
C THR A 24 -38.97 6.03 -4.31
N PRO A 25 -39.13 4.72 -4.05
CA PRO A 25 -40.02 4.31 -2.96
C PRO A 25 -39.28 3.59 -1.83
N LYS A 26 -39.68 3.95 -0.60
CA LYS A 26 -39.39 3.27 0.66
C LYS A 26 -39.91 1.84 0.62
N ASP A 27 -39.13 0.91 1.19
CA ASP A 27 -39.72 -0.14 2.00
C ASP A 27 -38.92 -0.30 3.29
N GLU A 28 -39.67 -0.41 4.38
CA GLU A 28 -39.25 -0.33 5.76
C GLU A 28 -38.94 -1.75 6.26
N SER A 29 -37.68 -2.00 6.63
CA SER A 29 -37.43 -2.97 7.69
C SER A 29 -36.25 -2.49 8.53
N GLN A 30 -36.60 -2.09 9.74
CA GLN A 30 -35.73 -1.56 10.78
C GLN A 30 -34.66 -2.59 11.16
N GLN A 31 -33.38 -2.20 11.09
CA GLN A 31 -32.40 -2.61 12.09
C GLN A 31 -31.60 -1.36 12.48
N ASN A 32 -31.90 -0.91 13.69
CA ASN A 32 -31.24 0.16 14.41
C ASN A 32 -29.90 -0.35 14.94
N TYR A 33 -28.79 0.21 14.48
CA TYR A 33 -27.64 0.49 15.32
C TYR A 33 -27.09 1.86 14.89
N GLU A 34 -27.28 2.84 15.76
CA GLU A 34 -26.61 4.14 15.68
C GLU A 34 -25.10 3.93 15.76
N ASP A 35 -24.37 4.35 14.73
CA ASP A 35 -23.04 4.91 14.90
C ASP A 35 -22.87 6.04 13.87
N GLU A 36 -22.90 7.26 14.39
CA GLU A 36 -22.72 8.49 13.61
C GLU A 36 -21.29 8.58 13.09
N SER A 37 -21.02 8.02 11.91
CA SER A 37 -19.89 8.46 11.09
C SER A 37 -20.43 9.25 9.90
N ASN A 38 -20.22 10.56 9.95
CA ASN A 38 -20.57 11.51 8.89
C ASN A 38 -19.83 11.15 7.59
N ILE A 39 -20.47 10.40 6.69
CA ILE A 39 -19.95 10.19 5.33
C ILE A 39 -20.33 11.41 4.49
N SER A 40 -19.44 12.40 4.53
CA SER A 40 -19.31 13.40 3.49
C SER A 40 -18.72 12.72 2.25
N LYS A 41 -19.57 12.34 1.30
CA LYS A 41 -19.14 11.96 -0.05
C LYS A 41 -18.47 13.16 -0.70
N THR A 42 -17.15 13.12 -0.87
CA THR A 42 -16.43 14.03 -1.77
C THR A 42 -15.51 13.20 -2.66
N ASN A 43 -15.83 13.21 -3.96
CA ASN A 43 -14.96 12.69 -5.00
C ASN A 43 -13.56 13.32 -4.89
N GLY A 44 -12.54 12.51 -4.73
CA GLY A 44 -11.14 12.92 -4.72
C GLY A 44 -10.30 11.93 -3.92
N GLU A 45 -9.73 10.94 -4.61
CA GLU A 45 -8.51 10.19 -4.25
C GLU A 45 -8.24 10.10 -2.73
N GLU A 46 -9.10 9.40 -2.01
CA GLU A 46 -8.95 9.20 -0.56
C GLU A 46 -7.83 8.19 -0.32
N LEU A 47 -6.70 8.67 0.20
CA LEU A 47 -5.58 7.82 0.65
C LEU A 47 -5.91 7.24 2.03
N VAL A 48 -6.23 5.95 2.08
CA VAL A 48 -6.48 5.25 3.34
C VAL A 48 -5.15 4.71 3.90
N ASN A 49 -4.69 5.25 5.03
CA ASN A 49 -3.52 4.73 5.74
C ASN A 49 -3.91 3.46 6.51
N ILE A 50 -3.39 2.32 6.07
CA ILE A 50 -3.64 1.02 6.68
C ILE A 50 -2.44 0.62 7.54
N ASN A 51 -2.56 0.86 8.84
CA ASN A 51 -1.71 0.22 9.84
C ASN A 51 -1.95 -1.29 9.78
N SER A 52 -0.87 -2.09 9.73
CA SER A 52 -0.84 -3.55 9.55
C SER A 52 -1.77 -4.38 10.47
N GLU A 53 -2.35 -3.81 11.52
CA GLU A 53 -3.26 -4.48 12.46
C GLU A 53 -4.74 -4.41 12.07
N LEU A 54 -5.15 -3.57 11.11
CA LEU A 54 -6.55 -3.43 10.71
C LEU A 54 -6.89 -4.31 9.49
N LEU A 55 -6.70 -5.63 9.62
CA LEU A 55 -6.85 -6.65 8.57
C LEU A 55 -8.30 -6.94 8.12
N GLY A 56 -9.20 -5.95 8.19
CA GLY A 56 -10.65 -6.18 7.99
C GLY A 56 -11.31 -5.48 6.81
N SER A 57 -10.65 -4.50 6.17
CA SER A 57 -11.36 -3.58 5.26
C SER A 57 -10.69 -3.34 3.90
N THR A 58 -9.54 -3.96 3.62
CA THR A 58 -8.79 -3.70 2.38
C THR A 58 -8.85 -4.89 1.43
N PRO A 59 -8.97 -4.65 0.10
CA PRO A 59 -8.96 -5.72 -0.91
C PRO A 59 -7.55 -6.29 -1.17
N PHE A 60 -6.55 -5.85 -0.43
CA PHE A 60 -5.16 -6.25 -0.53
C PHE A 60 -4.70 -6.96 0.75
N ASP A 61 -3.99 -8.09 0.57
CA ASP A 61 -3.24 -8.81 1.60
C ASP A 61 -1.76 -8.81 1.24
N ILE A 62 -0.90 -8.43 2.18
CA ILE A 62 0.54 -8.25 1.97
C ILE A 62 1.29 -9.30 2.79
N GLN A 63 2.09 -10.12 2.11
CA GLN A 63 2.81 -11.22 2.73
C GLN A 63 4.32 -11.03 2.61
N ILE A 64 5.03 -11.23 3.72
CA ILE A 64 6.48 -11.06 3.84
C ILE A 64 6.99 -11.90 5.02
N ASP A 65 8.12 -12.59 4.86
CA ASP A 65 8.81 -13.18 6.01
C ASP A 65 9.66 -12.12 6.72
N LYS A 66 9.02 -11.40 7.66
CA LYS A 66 9.74 -10.43 8.49
C LYS A 66 10.74 -11.11 9.42
N THR A 67 10.51 -12.36 9.81
CA THR A 67 11.31 -13.01 10.85
C THR A 67 12.72 -13.31 10.34
N ALA A 68 12.84 -13.89 9.15
CA ALA A 68 14.14 -14.18 8.54
C ALA A 68 14.95 -12.90 8.31
N LEU A 69 14.29 -11.81 7.88
CA LEU A 69 14.91 -10.50 7.73
C LEU A 69 15.33 -9.87 9.07
N GLN A 70 14.42 -9.78 10.04
CA GLN A 70 14.64 -9.11 11.32
C GLN A 70 15.68 -9.84 12.16
N THR A 71 15.80 -11.17 12.03
CA THR A 71 16.87 -11.95 12.66
C THR A 71 18.18 -11.95 11.88
N ARG A 72 18.22 -11.29 10.70
CA ARG A 72 19.36 -11.27 9.76
C ARG A 72 19.81 -12.65 9.29
N LYS A 73 18.91 -13.63 9.32
CA LYS A 73 19.14 -14.95 8.72
C LYS A 73 19.14 -14.85 7.19
N GLU A 74 18.34 -13.93 6.66
CA GLU A 74 18.28 -13.58 5.25
C GLU A 74 18.44 -12.06 5.09
N THR A 75 19.07 -11.64 3.99
CA THR A 75 19.28 -10.22 3.66
C THR A 75 18.29 -9.71 2.64
N GLU A 76 17.54 -10.61 2.02
CA GLU A 76 16.52 -10.32 1.01
C GLU A 76 15.30 -11.20 1.25
N THR A 77 14.13 -10.70 0.85
CA THR A 77 12.89 -11.48 0.88
C THR A 77 11.96 -11.01 -0.23
N GLU A 78 11.11 -11.91 -0.70
CA GLU A 78 10.02 -11.56 -1.60
C GLU A 78 8.82 -11.05 -0.79
N VAL A 79 8.32 -9.88 -1.15
CA VAL A 79 7.05 -9.36 -0.65
C VAL A 79 5.99 -9.63 -1.70
N THR A 80 4.92 -10.33 -1.31
CA THR A 80 3.82 -10.70 -2.19
C THR A 80 2.58 -9.89 -1.88
N ILE A 81 1.91 -9.41 -2.93
CA ILE A 81 0.65 -8.68 -2.87
C ILE A 81 -0.45 -9.59 -3.43
N LYS A 82 -1.41 -9.94 -2.59
CA LYS A 82 -2.59 -10.74 -2.94
C LYS A 82 -3.82 -9.85 -2.99
N THR A 83 -4.61 -10.03 -4.05
CA THR A 83 -5.89 -9.35 -4.22
C THR A 83 -6.76 -10.15 -5.18
N ASN A 84 -8.07 -9.98 -5.09
CA ASN A 84 -9.05 -10.45 -6.05
C ASN A 84 -9.42 -9.40 -7.11
N LEU A 85 -8.88 -8.17 -7.00
CA LEU A 85 -9.07 -7.12 -7.99
C LEU A 85 -8.39 -7.49 -9.31
N THR A 86 -9.02 -7.12 -10.41
CA THR A 86 -8.52 -7.37 -11.77
C THR A 86 -7.75 -6.19 -12.33
N ASP A 87 -8.18 -4.97 -12.03
CA ASP A 87 -7.54 -3.72 -12.43
C ASP A 87 -7.00 -2.96 -11.22
N TRP A 88 -5.71 -3.12 -10.97
CA TRP A 88 -5.01 -2.51 -9.85
C TRP A 88 -3.53 -2.34 -10.16
N GLY A 89 -2.86 -1.48 -9.39
CA GLY A 89 -1.43 -1.25 -9.47
C GLY A 89 -0.83 -0.92 -8.11
N TYR A 90 0.49 -0.87 -8.05
CA TYR A 90 1.17 -0.40 -6.85
C TYR A 90 2.48 0.33 -7.16
N THR A 91 2.88 1.17 -6.22
CA THR A 91 4.25 1.69 -6.12
C THR A 91 4.82 1.31 -4.77
N VAL A 92 6.14 1.19 -4.71
CA VAL A 92 6.83 0.75 -3.50
C VAL A 92 8.13 1.53 -3.33
N SER A 93 8.43 1.87 -2.08
CA SER A 93 9.72 2.42 -1.67
C SER A 93 10.12 1.88 -0.32
N SER A 94 11.40 2.03 0.00
CA SER A 94 11.97 1.77 1.32
C SER A 94 12.79 3.00 1.72
N GLU A 95 12.80 3.32 3.01
CA GLU A 95 13.50 4.50 3.51
C GLU A 95 15.02 4.31 3.50
N LYS A 96 15.49 3.09 3.76
CA LYS A 96 16.93 2.78 3.94
C LYS A 96 17.41 1.57 3.14
N GLY A 97 16.57 0.55 2.99
CA GLY A 97 16.83 -0.64 2.19
C GLY A 97 16.71 -0.38 0.70
N LYS A 98 16.70 -1.47 -0.08
CA LYS A 98 16.58 -1.42 -1.53
C LYS A 98 15.40 -2.26 -2.00
N ILE A 99 14.68 -1.74 -2.99
CA ILE A 99 13.66 -2.47 -3.73
C ILE A 99 14.24 -2.92 -5.07
N SER A 100 14.01 -4.18 -5.45
CA SER A 100 14.34 -4.73 -6.76
C SER A 100 13.24 -5.64 -7.29
N ASP A 101 13.37 -6.04 -8.56
CA ASP A 101 12.57 -7.07 -9.20
C ASP A 101 11.05 -6.86 -9.02
N ILE A 102 10.61 -5.64 -9.31
CA ILE A 102 9.20 -5.24 -9.21
C ILE A 102 8.41 -5.93 -10.31
N ASN A 103 7.56 -6.87 -9.92
CA ASN A 103 6.64 -7.62 -10.76
C ASN A 103 5.20 -7.16 -10.52
N LYS A 104 4.22 -7.77 -11.20
CA LYS A 104 2.81 -7.39 -11.02
C LYS A 104 2.31 -7.59 -9.58
N ASN A 105 2.74 -8.67 -8.92
CA ASN A 105 2.20 -9.10 -7.63
C ASN A 105 3.28 -9.26 -6.56
N SER A 106 4.53 -8.92 -6.86
CA SER A 106 5.61 -9.10 -5.92
C SER A 106 6.80 -8.21 -6.22
N PHE A 107 7.63 -7.99 -5.21
CA PHE A 107 8.92 -7.33 -5.35
C PHE A 107 9.90 -7.94 -4.36
N ILE A 108 11.20 -7.79 -4.63
CA ILE A 108 12.24 -8.17 -3.69
C ILE A 108 12.61 -6.95 -2.85
N TYR A 109 12.62 -7.15 -1.52
CA TYR A 109 13.18 -6.20 -0.58
C TYR A 109 14.54 -6.70 -0.11
N ILE A 110 15.53 -5.80 -0.07
CA ILE A 110 16.88 -6.07 0.41
C ILE A 110 17.13 -5.20 1.64
N ALA A 111 17.40 -5.84 2.77
CA ALA A 111 17.63 -5.19 4.05
C ALA A 111 18.94 -4.37 4.04
N PRO A 112 18.95 -3.17 4.64
CA PRO A 112 20.16 -2.38 4.81
C PRO A 112 21.15 -3.08 5.76
N LYS A 113 22.44 -3.03 5.42
CA LYS A 113 23.49 -3.74 6.19
C LYS A 113 23.70 -3.17 7.58
N ASP A 114 23.79 -1.85 7.71
CA ASP A 114 24.27 -1.18 8.93
C ASP A 114 23.14 -0.49 9.73
N GLU A 115 21.92 -0.55 9.24
CA GLU A 115 20.76 0.09 9.87
C GLU A 115 20.07 -0.84 10.86
N ARG A 116 19.49 -0.24 11.91
CA ARG A 116 18.76 -0.97 12.96
C ARG A 116 17.27 -1.13 12.68
N ASP A 117 16.76 -0.32 11.76
CA ASP A 117 15.37 -0.32 11.34
C ASP A 117 15.27 0.12 9.88
N ASP A 118 14.11 -0.14 9.29
CA ASP A 118 13.69 0.39 8.01
C ASP A 118 12.16 0.37 7.93
N THR A 119 11.59 1.17 7.03
CA THR A 119 10.16 1.15 6.74
C THR A 119 9.96 0.99 5.24
N ILE A 120 9.21 -0.04 4.84
CA ILE A 120 8.73 -0.19 3.47
C ILE A 120 7.38 0.52 3.36
N LYS A 121 7.20 1.36 2.34
CA LYS A 121 5.95 2.04 2.01
C LYS A 121 5.43 1.53 0.69
N ILE A 122 4.18 1.08 0.66
CA ILE A 122 3.51 0.56 -0.52
C ILE A 122 2.26 1.39 -0.74
N GLN A 123 2.14 2.03 -1.89
CA GLN A 123 0.89 2.66 -2.31
C GLN A 123 0.18 1.71 -3.28
N LEU A 124 -1.02 1.27 -2.92
CA LEU A 124 -1.84 0.36 -3.70
C LEU A 124 -2.99 1.15 -4.30
N SER A 125 -3.23 1.00 -5.59
CA SER A 125 -4.33 1.67 -6.30
C SER A 125 -5.31 0.63 -6.81
N ASP A 126 -6.55 0.72 -6.33
CA ASP A 126 -7.72 0.03 -6.86
C ASP A 126 -8.34 0.92 -7.95
N TYR A 127 -8.12 0.56 -9.22
CA TYR A 127 -8.63 1.33 -10.35
C TYR A 127 -10.10 1.04 -10.65
N GLU A 128 -10.63 -0.10 -10.17
CA GLU A 128 -12.05 -0.46 -10.31
C GLU A 128 -12.94 0.49 -9.49
N ASN A 129 -12.49 0.80 -8.26
CA ASN A 129 -13.23 1.67 -7.33
C ASN A 129 -12.66 3.08 -7.22
N GLY A 130 -11.49 3.35 -7.81
CA GLY A 130 -10.81 4.65 -7.75
C GLY A 130 -10.29 4.99 -6.35
N ILE A 131 -9.93 3.97 -5.56
CA ILE A 131 -9.46 4.11 -4.16
C ILE A 131 -7.96 3.84 -4.13
N SER A 132 -7.24 4.58 -3.28
CA SER A 132 -5.82 4.32 -3.03
C SER A 132 -5.56 4.05 -1.55
N TYR A 133 -4.67 3.11 -1.29
CA TYR A 133 -4.33 2.65 0.05
C TYR A 133 -2.83 2.83 0.26
N GLU A 134 -2.44 3.20 1.48
CA GLU A 134 -1.04 3.28 1.87
C GLU A 134 -0.75 2.24 2.95
N TYR A 135 0.12 1.28 2.64
CA TYR A 135 0.56 0.24 3.56
C TYR A 135 2.00 0.48 4.00
N THR A 136 2.23 0.38 5.31
CA THR A 136 3.58 0.57 5.89
C THR A 136 4.03 -0.69 6.61
N ILE A 137 5.28 -1.09 6.35
CA ILE A 137 5.91 -2.27 6.96
C ILE A 137 7.10 -1.80 7.78
N PRO A 138 6.95 -1.63 9.09
CA PRO A 138 8.09 -1.39 9.97
C PRO A 138 8.92 -2.67 10.10
N LEU A 139 10.23 -2.53 9.94
CA LEU A 139 11.22 -3.58 10.14
C LEU A 139 12.21 -3.14 11.22
N ILE A 140 12.50 -4.02 12.18
CA ILE A 140 13.49 -3.79 13.23
C ILE A 140 14.49 -4.94 13.17
N PHE A 141 15.73 -4.64 12.82
CA PHE A 141 16.77 -5.65 12.64
C PHE A 141 17.51 -5.91 13.94
N ALA A 142 17.79 -7.18 14.21
CA ALA A 142 18.69 -7.61 15.26
C ALA A 142 20.06 -6.93 15.08
N GLY A 143 20.75 -6.66 16.17
CA GLY A 143 22.07 -6.05 16.10
C GLY A 143 23.10 -6.96 15.46
N ASN A 144 23.95 -6.40 14.60
CA ASN A 144 25.14 -7.08 14.11
C ASN A 144 26.14 -7.23 15.27
N ASN A 145 26.24 -8.44 15.83
CA ASN A 145 27.26 -8.73 16.84
C ASN A 145 28.69 -8.66 16.25
N GLU A 146 28.82 -8.74 14.92
CA GLU A 146 30.12 -8.72 14.21
C GLU A 146 30.83 -7.38 14.30
N HIS A 147 30.12 -6.26 14.13
CA HIS A 147 30.74 -4.93 14.23
C HIS A 147 31.26 -4.64 15.65
N SER A 148 30.61 -5.21 16.68
CA SER A 148 31.09 -5.16 18.06
C SER A 148 32.33 -6.04 18.26
N LEU A 149 32.36 -7.22 17.65
CA LEU A 149 33.46 -8.17 17.77
C LEU A 149 34.73 -7.68 17.05
N ASP A 150 34.61 -7.10 15.86
CA ASP A 150 35.76 -6.58 15.12
C ASP A 150 36.33 -5.33 15.77
N LYS A 151 35.48 -4.43 16.26
CA LYS A 151 35.92 -3.29 17.10
C LYS A 151 36.57 -3.76 18.40
N PHE A 152 36.07 -4.83 19.01
CA PHE A 152 36.67 -5.42 20.20
C PHE A 152 38.04 -6.06 19.90
N LYS A 153 38.17 -6.82 18.81
CA LYS A 153 39.44 -7.41 18.35
C LYS A 153 40.46 -6.33 17.97
N GLU A 154 40.04 -5.27 17.30
CA GLU A 154 40.89 -4.12 16.97
C GLU A 154 41.42 -3.46 18.26
N ASN A 155 40.55 -3.24 19.25
CA ASN A 155 40.95 -2.69 20.54
C ASN A 155 41.92 -3.61 21.30
N LEU A 156 41.73 -4.93 21.24
CA LEU A 156 42.66 -5.90 21.83
C LEU A 156 44.03 -5.88 21.13
N SER A 157 44.06 -5.71 19.80
CA SER A 157 45.32 -5.65 19.03
C SER A 157 46.15 -4.38 19.29
N ARG A 158 45.55 -3.36 19.89
CA ARG A 158 46.20 -2.10 20.27
C ARG A 158 46.70 -2.09 21.72
N LEU A 159 46.45 -3.15 22.50
CA LEU A 159 47.01 -3.27 23.83
C LEU A 159 48.53 -3.51 23.72
N PRO A 160 49.36 -2.75 24.46
CA PRO A 160 50.80 -3.01 24.48
C PRO A 160 51.05 -4.39 25.07
N ASN A 161 51.86 -5.20 24.39
CA ASN A 161 52.37 -6.46 24.95
C ASN A 161 53.22 -6.10 26.18
N SER A 162 52.73 -6.44 27.37
CA SER A 162 53.48 -6.33 28.61
C SER A 162 54.45 -7.49 28.78
#